data_AF-A9WVK8-F1
#
_entry.id   AF-A9WVK8-F1
#
_cell.length_a   1.000
_cell.length_b   1.000
_cell.length_c   1.000
_cell.angle_alpha   90.00
_cell.angle_beta   90.00
_cell.angle_gamma   90.00
#
_symmetry.space_group_name_H-M   'P 1'
#
loop_
_entity.id
_entity.type
_entity.pdbx_description
1 polymer ?
#
loop_
_entity_poly.entity_id
_entity_poly.type
_entity_poly.pdbx_seq_one_letter_code
_entity_poly.pdbx_strand_id
1 'polypeptide(L)'
;MRAAERAGLGVRLSRTEMEALGFWVCEADLEEELMRTLGVAVVESVIEAHGDLRALTIFRKQPAQLACTEQQRLHRFMGTISGRKINYGQWLVEALEPAEMPRPLSGLLDSI
;
A
#
# COMPACT_ATOMS: atom_id res chain seq x y z
N MET A 1 -10.42 -14.42 3.56
CA MET A 1 -9.38 -15.40 3.94
C MET A 1 -10.00 -16.76 4.19
N ARG A 2 -9.81 -17.74 3.29
CA ARG A 2 -10.39 -19.09 3.46
C ARG A 2 -9.77 -19.88 4.63
N ALA A 3 -8.55 -19.53 5.05
CA ALA A 3 -7.88 -20.19 6.17
C ALA A 3 -8.53 -19.88 7.52
N ALA A 4 -8.89 -18.61 7.79
CA ALA A 4 -9.60 -18.21 9.00
C ALA A 4 -10.99 -18.88 9.10
N GLU A 5 -11.71 -18.95 7.98
CA GLU A 5 -12.98 -19.68 7.86
C GLU A 5 -12.82 -21.16 8.19
N ARG A 6 -11.79 -21.80 7.64
CA ARG A 6 -11.47 -23.21 7.93
C ARG A 6 -11.03 -23.46 9.37
N ALA A 7 -10.45 -22.45 10.03
CA ALA A 7 -10.07 -22.50 11.43
C ALA A 7 -11.25 -22.24 12.39
N GLY A 8 -12.47 -21.99 11.87
CA GLY A 8 -13.66 -21.75 12.68
C GLY A 8 -13.72 -20.36 13.30
N LEU A 9 -12.89 -19.41 12.83
CA LEU A 9 -12.82 -18.06 13.38
C LEU A 9 -13.96 -17.13 12.91
N GLY A 10 -14.74 -17.57 11.92
CA GLY A 10 -15.91 -16.86 11.37
C GLY A 10 -15.87 -16.78 9.84
N VAL A 11 -16.99 -16.36 9.23
CA VAL A 11 -17.17 -16.28 7.77
C VAL A 11 -17.38 -14.84 7.35
N ARG A 12 -16.68 -14.40 6.29
CA ARG A 12 -16.76 -13.02 5.77
C ARG A 12 -16.56 -11.93 6.84
N LEU A 13 -15.66 -12.19 7.79
CA LEU A 13 -15.31 -11.21 8.83
C LEU A 13 -14.85 -9.89 8.21
N SER A 14 -15.36 -8.79 8.76
CA SER A 14 -14.91 -7.43 8.50
C SER A 14 -13.49 -7.21 9.03
N ARG A 15 -12.86 -6.10 8.63
CA ARG A 15 -11.53 -5.72 9.16
C ARG A 15 -11.54 -5.59 10.67
N THR A 16 -12.54 -4.94 11.24
CA THR A 16 -12.68 -4.79 12.70
C THR A 16 -12.81 -6.13 13.41
N GLU A 17 -13.55 -7.09 12.85
CA GLU A 17 -13.67 -8.44 13.42
C GLU A 17 -12.37 -9.23 13.29
N MET A 18 -11.62 -9.06 12.19
CA MET A 18 -10.28 -9.64 12.04
C MET A 18 -9.29 -9.05 13.05
N GLU A 19 -9.33 -7.73 13.26
CA GLU A 19 -8.47 -7.04 14.24
C GLU A 19 -8.75 -7.51 15.67
N ALA A 20 -10.03 -7.74 16.03
CA ALA A 20 -10.41 -8.31 17.33
C ALA A 20 -9.86 -9.73 17.55
N LEU A 21 -9.51 -10.44 16.47
CA LEU A 21 -8.88 -11.76 16.50
C LEU A 21 -7.34 -11.68 16.41
N GLY A 22 -6.76 -10.47 16.44
CA GLY A 22 -5.32 -10.24 16.31
C GLY A 22 -4.80 -10.24 14.87
N PHE A 23 -5.68 -10.20 13.87
CA PHE A 23 -5.29 -10.12 12.46
C PHE A 23 -5.43 -8.69 11.92
N TRP A 24 -4.31 -8.10 11.54
CA TRP A 24 -4.25 -6.77 10.94
C TRP A 24 -4.25 -6.88 9.41
N VAL A 25 -5.28 -6.33 8.76
CA VAL A 25 -5.55 -6.57 7.33
C VAL A 25 -5.51 -5.25 6.57
N CYS A 26 -4.75 -5.20 5.48
CA CYS A 26 -4.74 -4.08 4.53
C CYS A 26 -5.97 -4.15 3.60
N GLU A 27 -6.43 -3.01 3.09
CA GLU A 27 -7.55 -2.99 2.13
C GLU A 27 -7.18 -3.64 0.79
N ALA A 28 -6.11 -3.16 0.13
CA ALA A 28 -5.55 -3.79 -1.06
C ALA A 28 -4.21 -4.48 -0.76
N ASP A 29 -3.23 -3.71 -0.31
CA ASP A 29 -1.91 -4.16 0.14
C ASP A 29 -1.24 -3.04 0.98
N LEU A 30 -0.02 -3.30 1.46
CA LEU A 30 0.69 -2.35 2.32
C LEU A 30 1.01 -1.04 1.60
N GLU A 31 1.43 -1.12 0.33
CA GLU A 31 1.79 0.07 -0.44
C GLU A 31 0.58 0.97 -0.66
N GLU A 32 -0.60 0.40 -0.93
CA GLU A 32 -1.84 1.17 -1.02
C GLU A 32 -2.22 1.83 0.31
N GLU A 33 -2.07 1.14 1.44
CA GLU A 33 -2.28 1.71 2.78
C GLU A 33 -1.34 2.90 3.03
N LEU A 34 -0.04 2.74 2.73
CA LEU A 34 0.96 3.80 2.88
C LEU A 34 0.65 4.99 1.96
N MET A 35 0.27 4.76 0.72
CA MET A 35 -0.08 5.82 -0.22
C MET A 35 -1.33 6.60 0.20
N ARG A 36 -2.34 5.94 0.79
CA ARG A 36 -3.53 6.62 1.31
C ARG A 36 -3.17 7.55 2.46
N THR A 37 -2.24 7.14 3.33
CA THR A 37 -1.73 7.99 4.41
C THR A 37 -0.90 9.15 3.89
N LEU A 38 0.12 8.88 3.06
CA LEU A 38 1.09 9.89 2.59
C LEU A 38 0.48 10.87 1.57
N GLY A 39 -0.52 10.40 0.81
CA GLY A 39 -1.08 11.14 -0.30
C GLY A 39 -0.20 11.15 -1.56
N VAL A 40 -0.81 11.52 -2.68
CA VAL A 40 -0.19 11.47 -4.02
C VAL A 40 1.09 12.32 -4.11
N ALA A 41 1.08 13.53 -3.54
CA ALA A 41 2.20 14.47 -3.67
C ALA A 41 3.49 13.93 -3.02
N VAL A 42 3.39 13.37 -1.81
CA VAL A 42 4.55 12.80 -1.11
C VAL A 42 5.07 11.58 -1.89
N VAL A 43 4.17 10.72 -2.38
CA VAL A 43 4.55 9.55 -3.19
C VAL A 43 5.28 9.96 -4.47
N GLU A 44 4.83 11.03 -5.16
CA GLU A 44 5.55 11.57 -6.32
C GLU A 44 6.94 12.08 -5.96
N SER A 45 7.10 12.79 -4.83
CA SER A 45 8.41 13.24 -4.35
C SER A 45 9.35 12.07 -4.04
N VAL A 46 8.84 10.98 -3.47
CA VAL A 46 9.61 9.74 -3.25
C VAL A 46 10.06 9.13 -4.58
N ILE A 47 9.18 9.08 -5.58
CA ILE A 47 9.52 8.58 -6.92
C ILE A 47 10.61 9.44 -7.58
N GLU A 48 10.50 10.77 -7.44
CA GLU A 48 11.50 11.71 -7.95
C GLU A 48 12.86 11.53 -7.27
N ALA A 49 12.88 11.44 -5.94
CA ALA A 49 14.09 11.24 -5.14
C ALA A 49 14.86 9.97 -5.54
N HIS A 50 14.15 8.94 -6.00
CA HIS A 50 14.73 7.66 -6.43
C HIS A 50 14.94 7.56 -7.97
N GLY A 51 14.81 8.68 -8.69
CA GLY A 51 15.16 8.78 -10.12
C GLY A 51 14.14 8.17 -11.09
N ASP A 52 12.95 7.81 -10.62
CA ASP A 52 11.95 7.10 -11.39
C ASP A 52 10.96 8.03 -12.12
N LEU A 53 11.09 9.36 -11.98
CA LEU A 53 10.16 10.35 -12.54
C LEU A 53 10.00 10.25 -14.07
N ARG A 54 11.10 9.98 -14.80
CA ARG A 54 11.05 9.78 -16.25
C ARG A 54 10.24 8.52 -16.61
N ALA A 55 10.44 7.43 -15.86
CA ALA A 55 9.72 6.18 -16.06
C ALA A 55 8.22 6.36 -15.76
N LEU A 56 7.89 7.07 -14.68
CA LEU A 56 6.51 7.41 -14.31
C LEU A 56 5.83 8.24 -15.42
N THR A 57 6.53 9.24 -15.97
CA THR A 57 6.00 10.07 -17.06
C THR A 57 5.65 9.25 -18.30
N ILE A 58 6.50 8.28 -18.67
CA ILE A 58 6.24 7.36 -19.78
C ILE A 58 5.05 6.45 -19.45
N PHE A 59 5.02 5.92 -18.23
CA PHE A 59 3.93 5.05 -17.77
C PHE A 59 2.56 5.74 -17.82
N ARG A 60 2.47 7.00 -17.37
CA ARG A 60 1.23 7.81 -17.40
C ARG A 60 0.64 7.99 -18.79
N LYS A 61 1.47 7.95 -19.85
CA LYS A 61 1.03 8.09 -21.24
C LYS A 61 0.42 6.81 -21.82
N GLN A 62 0.52 5.68 -21.12
CA GLN A 62 -0.02 4.42 -21.61
C GLN A 62 -1.56 4.44 -21.60
N PRO A 63 -2.25 3.93 -22.65
CA PRO A 63 -3.71 3.97 -22.75
C PRO A 63 -4.44 3.35 -21.55
N ALA A 64 -3.88 2.26 -20.99
CA ALA A 64 -4.45 1.56 -19.83
C ALA A 64 -4.51 2.43 -18.56
N GLN A 65 -3.78 3.54 -18.50
CA GLN A 65 -3.77 4.44 -17.35
C GLN A 65 -4.79 5.57 -17.45
N LEU A 66 -5.35 5.84 -18.65
CA LEU A 66 -6.21 7.00 -18.87
C LEU A 66 -7.46 7.01 -17.97
N ALA A 67 -8.05 5.83 -17.72
CA ALA A 67 -9.23 5.67 -16.87
C ALA A 67 -8.92 5.51 -15.37
N CYS A 68 -7.65 5.42 -14.98
CA CYS A 68 -7.24 5.25 -13.59
C CYS A 68 -7.12 6.60 -12.88
N THR A 69 -7.44 6.61 -11.58
CA THR A 69 -7.11 7.74 -10.69
C THR A 69 -5.60 7.85 -10.51
N GLU A 70 -5.10 9.00 -10.06
CA GLU A 70 -3.65 9.18 -9.91
C GLU A 70 -3.04 8.22 -8.88
N GLN A 71 -3.73 7.99 -7.77
CA GLN A 71 -3.33 7.00 -6.78
C GLN A 71 -3.27 5.58 -7.38
N GLN A 72 -4.25 5.18 -8.20
CA GLN A 72 -4.22 3.89 -8.88
C GLN A 72 -3.06 3.78 -9.88
N ARG A 73 -2.74 4.85 -10.60
CA ARG A 73 -1.60 4.88 -11.53
C ARG A 73 -0.28 4.70 -10.80
N LEU A 74 -0.08 5.43 -9.71
CA LEU A 74 1.13 5.33 -8.89
C LEU A 74 1.28 3.93 -8.27
N HIS A 75 0.19 3.36 -7.75
CA HIS A 75 0.19 2.01 -7.20
C HIS A 75 0.58 0.97 -8.26
N ARG A 76 -0.03 1.05 -9.45
CA ARG A 76 0.32 0.19 -10.59
C ARG A 76 1.76 0.39 -11.05
N PHE A 77 2.23 1.63 -11.11
CA PHE A 77 3.60 1.96 -11.50
C PHE A 77 4.61 1.22 -10.62
N MET A 78 4.41 1.21 -9.30
CA MET A 78 5.28 0.51 -8.35
C MET A 78 5.26 -1.02 -8.55
N GLY A 79 4.15 -1.56 -9.07
CA GLY A 79 4.00 -2.98 -9.41
C GLY A 79 4.49 -3.41 -10.80
N THR A 80 5.03 -2.50 -11.62
CA THR A 80 5.36 -2.81 -13.04
C THR A 80 6.55 -3.73 -13.25
N ILE A 81 7.49 -3.79 -12.30
CA ILE A 81 8.74 -4.53 -12.42
C ILE A 81 8.98 -5.32 -11.13
N SER A 82 9.47 -6.55 -11.27
CA SER A 82 9.86 -7.37 -10.12
C SER A 82 10.87 -6.65 -9.24
N GLY A 83 10.73 -6.76 -7.92
CA GLY A 83 11.62 -6.12 -6.93
C GLY A 83 11.34 -4.64 -6.67
N ARG A 84 10.81 -3.89 -7.64
CA ARG A 84 10.45 -2.47 -7.46
C ARG A 84 9.51 -2.26 -6.27
N LYS A 85 8.52 -3.13 -6.13
CA LYS A 85 7.53 -3.06 -5.05
C LYS A 85 8.16 -3.16 -3.65
N ILE A 86 9.18 -3.99 -3.47
CA ILE A 86 9.91 -4.10 -2.19
C ILE A 86 10.63 -2.78 -1.86
N ASN A 87 11.31 -2.19 -2.84
CA ASN A 87 12.00 -0.91 -2.66
C ASN A 87 11.02 0.21 -2.29
N TYR A 88 9.89 0.31 -3.00
CA TYR A 88 8.89 1.32 -2.68
C TYR A 88 8.23 1.11 -1.32
N GLY A 89 8.00 -0.14 -0.89
CA GLY A 89 7.53 -0.43 0.46
C GLY A 89 8.47 0.20 1.51
N GLN A 90 9.78 0.03 1.35
CA GLN A 90 10.77 0.66 2.23
C GLN A 90 10.74 2.19 2.13
N TRP A 91 10.83 2.76 0.92
CA TRP A 91 10.92 4.21 0.74
C TRP A 91 9.68 4.96 1.20
N LEU A 92 8.49 4.35 1.06
CA LEU A 92 7.25 4.92 1.57
C LEU A 92 7.19 4.89 3.10
N VAL A 93 7.72 3.84 3.74
CA VAL A 93 7.84 3.79 5.21
C VAL A 93 8.85 4.83 5.70
N GLU A 94 9.96 5.04 5.00
CA GLU A 94 10.95 6.07 5.35
C GLU A 94 10.39 7.50 5.24
N ALA A 95 9.41 7.71 4.36
CA ALA A 95 8.72 8.99 4.20
C ALA A 95 7.55 9.20 5.19
N LEU A 96 7.23 8.19 6.01
CA LEU A 96 6.08 8.19 6.89
C LEU A 96 6.43 8.75 8.27
N GLU A 97 5.66 9.73 8.73
CA GLU A 97 5.72 10.16 10.13
C GLU A 97 5.13 9.07 11.04
N PRO A 98 5.82 8.65 12.12
CA PRO A 98 5.34 7.56 12.99
C PRO A 98 3.92 7.80 13.55
N ALA A 99 3.54 9.06 13.76
CA ALA A 99 2.22 9.45 14.25
C ALA A 99 1.09 9.24 13.21
N GLU A 100 1.43 9.14 11.92
CA GLU A 100 0.48 8.97 10.81
C GLU A 100 0.35 7.51 10.36
N MET A 101 1.00 6.59 11.08
CA MET A 101 1.07 5.19 10.68
C MET A 101 -0.30 4.55 10.41
N PRO A 102 -0.49 3.86 9.27
CA PRO A 102 -1.76 3.22 8.97
C PRO A 102 -2.07 2.14 9.99
N ARG A 103 -3.33 2.06 10.40
CA ARG A 103 -3.82 1.19 11.48
C ARG A 103 -3.36 -0.28 11.38
N PRO A 104 -3.31 -0.93 10.20
CA PRO A 104 -2.80 -2.29 10.11
C PRO A 104 -1.34 -2.44 10.53
N LEU A 105 -0.51 -1.42 10.24
CA LEU A 105 0.91 -1.46 10.57
C LEU A 105 1.14 -1.14 12.05
N SER A 106 0.47 -0.10 12.59
CA SER A 106 0.60 0.23 14.01
C SER A 106 0.06 -0.88 14.91
N GLY A 107 -1.10 -1.44 14.60
CA GLY A 107 -1.66 -2.56 15.35
C GLY A 107 -0.77 -3.81 15.32
N LEU A 108 -0.12 -4.09 14.18
CA LEU A 108 0.83 -5.19 14.08
C LEU A 108 2.04 -4.96 15.01
N LEU A 109 2.63 -3.76 14.98
CA LEU A 109 3.78 -3.41 15.82
C LEU A 109 3.45 -3.40 17.31
N ASP A 110 2.23 -3.00 17.68
CA ASP A 110 1.77 -3.04 19.07
C ASP A 110 1.50 -4.46 19.58
N SER A 111 1.42 -5.45 18.68
CA SER A 111 1.09 -6.85 19.00
C SER A 111 2.28 -7.80 19.11
N ILE A 112 3.50 -7.31 18.88
CA ILE A 112 4.76 -8.09 18.90
C ILE A 112 5.61 -7.86 20.14
#